data_AF-A0AA45MP99-F1
#
_entry.id   AF-A0AA45MP99-F1
#
_cell.length_a   1.000
_cell.length_b   1.000
_cell.length_c   1.000
_cell.angle_alpha   90.00
_cell.angle_beta   90.00
_cell.angle_gamma   90.00
#
_symmetry.space_group_name_H-M   'P 1'
#
loop_
_entity.id
_entity.type
_entity.pdbx_description
1 polymer ?
#
loop_
_entity_poly.entity_id
_entity_poly.type
_entity_poly.pdbx_seq_one_letter_code
_entity_poly.pdbx_strand_id
1 'polypeptide(L)'
;MKIYGKEIPADLEFPELDKQTKSEIDALHAQMLRDEEKRAEFRERHRDWCSKSLTLEEAWQHMHPGAGPRPAPSVNVEVLRKFSPRLRAIFAYIYRQEITY
;
A
#
# COMPACT_ATOMS: atom_id res chain seq x y z
N MET A 1 17.57 -7.11 -2.33
CA MET A 1 16.28 -6.58 -1.85
C MET A 1 15.63 -5.68 -2.89
N LYS A 2 14.40 -6.00 -3.26
CA LYS A 2 13.54 -5.19 -4.12
C LYS A 2 12.21 -4.94 -3.41
N ILE A 3 11.62 -3.77 -3.59
CA ILE A 3 10.27 -3.45 -3.13
C ILE A 3 9.45 -3.05 -4.35
N TYR A 4 8.33 -3.72 -4.59
CA TYR A 4 7.56 -3.58 -5.84
C TYR A 4 8.43 -3.79 -7.10
N GLY A 5 9.31 -4.79 -7.07
CA GLY A 5 10.24 -5.12 -8.16
C GLY A 5 11.37 -4.11 -8.38
N LYS A 6 11.41 -3.00 -7.65
CA LYS A 6 12.46 -1.98 -7.75
C LYS A 6 13.61 -2.26 -6.79
N GLU A 7 14.84 -2.24 -7.31
CA GLU A 7 16.04 -2.46 -6.52
C GLU A 7 16.26 -1.34 -5.50
N ILE A 8 16.54 -1.77 -4.27
CA ILE A 8 16.88 -0.86 -3.18
C ILE A 8 18.41 -0.88 -3.00
N PRO A 9 19.06 0.29 -3.03
CA PRO A 9 20.50 0.40 -2.85
C PRO A 9 20.96 -0.22 -1.52
N ALA A 10 22.11 -0.90 -1.55
CA ALA A 10 22.65 -1.60 -0.37
C ALA A 10 23.06 -0.64 0.76
N ASP A 11 23.33 0.64 0.46
CA ASP A 11 23.64 1.66 1.45
C ASP A 11 22.40 2.18 2.18
N LEU A 12 21.19 1.84 1.71
CA LEU A 12 19.95 2.24 2.34
C LEU A 12 19.53 1.22 3.40
N GLU A 13 19.78 1.55 4.66
CA GLU A 13 19.43 0.68 5.79
C GLU A 13 17.94 0.74 6.17
N PHE A 14 17.45 -0.40 6.67
CA PHE A 14 16.10 -0.57 7.23
C PHE A 14 16.25 -1.20 8.61
N PRO A 15 16.29 -0.38 9.68
CA PRO A 15 16.49 -0.93 11.01
C PRO A 15 15.29 -1.78 11.42
N GLU A 16 15.52 -2.68 12.38
CA GLU A 16 14.43 -3.49 12.89
C GLU A 16 13.43 -2.62 13.67
N LEU A 17 12.14 -2.82 13.37
CA LEU A 17 11.06 -2.19 14.12
C LEU A 17 10.86 -2.91 15.46
N ASP A 18 10.63 -2.15 16.54
CA ASP A 18 10.40 -2.72 17.86
C ASP A 18 9.09 -3.55 17.89
N LYS A 19 9.04 -4.51 18.83
CA LYS A 19 7.93 -5.47 18.92
C LYS A 19 6.58 -4.79 19.18
N GLN A 20 6.56 -3.69 19.94
CA GLN A 20 5.33 -2.99 20.27
C GLN A 20 4.76 -2.32 19.01
N THR A 21 5.58 -1.54 18.29
CA THR A 21 5.13 -0.88 17.05
C THR A 21 4.69 -1.91 16.00
N LYS A 22 5.40 -3.05 15.87
CA LYS A 22 4.97 -4.15 14.99
C LYS A 22 3.56 -4.65 15.34
N SER A 23 3.32 -4.90 16.63
CA SER A 23 2.02 -5.36 17.12
C SER A 23 0.90 -4.33 16.88
N GLU A 24 1.19 -3.04 17.05
CA GLU A 24 0.24 -1.97 16.78
C GLU A 24 -0.13 -1.90 15.28
N ILE A 25 0.86 -2.02 14.39
CA ILE A 25 0.64 -2.06 12.94
C ILE A 25 -0.19 -3.28 12.54
N ASP A 26 0.12 -4.45 13.10
CA ASP A 26 -0.63 -5.68 12.79
C ASP A 26 -2.07 -5.62 13.30
N ALA A 27 -2.31 -5.04 14.48
CA ALA A 27 -3.65 -4.83 15.01
C ALA A 27 -4.47 -3.89 14.12
N LEU A 28 -3.87 -2.78 13.66
CA LEU A 28 -4.48 -1.85 12.72
C LEU A 28 -4.80 -2.52 11.38
N HIS A 29 -3.85 -3.29 10.85
CA HIS A 29 -4.04 -4.02 9.58
C HIS A 29 -5.18 -5.04 9.70
N ALA A 30 -5.25 -5.80 10.80
CA ALA A 30 -6.35 -6.73 11.04
C ALA A 30 -7.70 -6.02 11.15
N GLN A 31 -7.75 -4.82 11.73
CA GLN A 31 -8.97 -4.00 11.73
C GLN A 31 -9.35 -3.54 10.33
N MET A 32 -8.39 -3.05 9.54
CA MET A 32 -8.65 -2.62 8.15
C MET A 32 -9.25 -3.75 7.31
N LEU A 33 -8.74 -4.98 7.45
CA LEU A 33 -9.28 -6.15 6.74
C LEU A 33 -10.74 -6.45 7.13
N ARG A 34 -11.08 -6.39 8.43
CA ARG A 34 -12.47 -6.56 8.89
C ARG A 34 -13.39 -5.46 8.37
N ASP A 35 -12.91 -4.23 8.33
CA ASP A 35 -13.70 -3.11 7.82
C ASP A 35 -13.90 -3.21 6.30
N GLU A 36 -12.90 -3.73 5.58
CA GLU A 36 -13.00 -4.01 4.15
C GLU A 36 -13.99 -5.13 3.85
N GLU A 37 -14.02 -6.20 4.63
CA GLU A 37 -15.00 -7.28 4.53
C GLU A 37 -16.43 -6.74 4.76
N LYS A 38 -16.66 -5.96 5.82
CA LYS A 38 -17.95 -5.30 6.06
C LYS A 38 -18.37 -4.37 4.92
N ARG A 39 -17.42 -3.62 4.35
CA ARG A 39 -17.69 -2.78 3.18
C ARG A 39 -18.02 -3.62 1.94
N ALA A 40 -17.37 -4.77 1.76
CA ALA A 40 -17.67 -5.68 0.67
C ALA A 40 -19.09 -6.25 0.79
N GLU A 41 -19.47 -6.71 1.99
CA GLU A 41 -20.85 -7.16 2.29
C GLU A 41 -21.88 -6.05 2.03
N PHE A 42 -21.59 -4.82 2.47
CA PHE A 42 -22.44 -3.67 2.19
C PHE A 42 -22.58 -3.42 0.69
N ARG A 43 -21.46 -3.39 -0.05
CA ARG A 43 -21.46 -3.20 -1.51
C ARG A 43 -22.25 -4.29 -2.22
N GLU A 44 -22.17 -5.53 -1.74
CA GLU A 44 -22.94 -6.63 -2.30
C GLU A 44 -24.44 -6.48 -2.03
N ARG A 45 -24.84 -6.15 -0.79
CA ARG A 45 -26.24 -5.89 -0.42
C ARG A 45 -26.85 -4.71 -1.17
N HIS A 46 -26.03 -3.70 -1.48
CA HIS A 46 -26.44 -2.47 -2.16
C HIS A 46 -25.87 -2.38 -3.58
N ARG A 47 -25.72 -3.53 -4.26
CA ARG A 47 -25.06 -3.63 -5.57
C ARG A 47 -25.58 -2.64 -6.60
N ASP A 48 -26.89 -2.43 -6.69
CA ASP A 48 -27.49 -1.53 -7.69
C ASP A 48 -27.20 -0.04 -7.45
N TRP A 49 -26.98 0.33 -6.19
CA TRP A 49 -26.56 1.68 -5.82
C TRP A 49 -25.05 1.83 -5.98
N CYS A 50 -24.27 0.83 -5.54
CA CYS A 50 -22.81 0.82 -5.63
C CYS A 50 -22.28 0.64 -7.06
N SER A 51 -23.00 -0.02 -7.95
CA SER A 51 -22.62 -0.24 -9.37
C SER A 51 -22.51 1.07 -10.17
N LYS A 52 -23.04 2.17 -9.63
CA LYS A 52 -22.90 3.53 -10.19
C LYS A 52 -21.58 4.19 -9.78
N SER A 53 -20.80 3.56 -8.92
CA SER A 53 -19.49 4.05 -8.49
C SER A 53 -18.44 3.65 -9.51
N LEU A 54 -17.52 4.56 -9.81
CA LEU A 54 -16.39 4.25 -10.68
C LEU A 54 -15.51 3.18 -10.05
N THR A 55 -15.10 2.21 -10.85
CA THR A 55 -13.99 1.33 -10.53
C THR A 55 -12.70 2.14 -10.41
N LEU A 56 -11.66 1.53 -9.83
CA LEU A 56 -10.37 2.22 -9.66
C LEU A 56 -9.77 2.66 -11.01
N GLU A 57 -9.94 1.84 -12.06
CA GLU A 57 -9.44 2.16 -13.39
C GLU A 57 -10.28 3.26 -14.06
N GLU A 58 -11.61 3.22 -13.92
CA GLU A 58 -12.47 4.29 -14.41
C GLU A 58 -12.19 5.62 -13.69
N ALA A 59 -11.96 5.58 -12.38
CA ALA A 59 -11.56 6.75 -11.61
C ALA A 59 -10.20 7.30 -12.07
N TRP A 60 -9.22 6.43 -12.37
CA TRP A 60 -7.94 6.83 -12.94
C TRP A 60 -8.11 7.53 -14.29
N GLN A 61 -8.87 6.93 -15.21
CA GLN A 61 -9.14 7.52 -16.53
C GLN A 61 -9.89 8.85 -16.43
N HIS A 62 -10.80 8.98 -15.46
CA HIS A 62 -11.53 10.23 -15.23
C HIS A 62 -10.60 11.35 -14.72
N MET A 63 -9.70 11.04 -13.78
CA MET A 63 -8.75 12.01 -13.23
C MET A 63 -7.60 12.34 -14.18
N HIS A 64 -7.28 11.42 -15.11
CA HIS A 64 -6.20 11.55 -16.07
C HIS A 64 -6.69 11.27 -17.51
N PRO A 65 -7.51 12.15 -18.10
CA PRO A 65 -8.06 11.92 -19.44
C PRO A 65 -6.95 11.73 -20.48
N GLY A 66 -7.02 10.63 -21.24
CA GLY A 66 -6.05 10.29 -22.27
C GLY A 66 -4.74 9.67 -21.74
N ALA A 67 -4.61 9.49 -20.43
CA ALA A 67 -3.53 8.67 -19.89
C ALA A 67 -3.77 7.18 -20.22
N GLY A 68 -2.68 6.44 -20.38
CA GLY A 68 -2.74 4.98 -20.48
C GLY A 68 -3.29 4.33 -19.20
N PRO A 69 -3.26 2.98 -19.13
CA PRO A 69 -3.68 2.26 -17.94
C PRO A 69 -2.91 2.73 -16.70
N ARG A 70 -3.54 2.64 -15.53
CA ARG A 70 -2.91 3.04 -14.27
C ARG A 70 -1.56 2.33 -14.11
N PRO A 71 -0.46 3.06 -13.84
CA PRO A 71 0.85 2.44 -13.68
C PRO A 71 0.87 1.53 -12.44
N ALA A 72 1.67 0.46 -12.53
CA ALA A 72 1.92 -0.40 -11.39
C ALA A 72 2.55 0.40 -10.23
N PRO A 73 2.28 0.03 -8.97
CA PRO A 73 2.94 0.63 -7.82
C PRO A 73 4.46 0.55 -7.95
N SER A 74 5.15 1.61 -7.53
CA SER A 74 6.61 1.66 -7.52
C SER A 74 7.11 2.50 -6.35
N VAL A 75 8.36 2.28 -5.94
CA VAL A 75 9.00 3.03 -4.86
C VAL A 75 9.86 4.16 -5.43
N ASN A 76 9.80 5.34 -4.82
CA ASN A 76 10.76 6.40 -5.09
C ASN A 76 11.91 6.30 -4.06
N VAL A 77 13.03 5.74 -4.48
CA VAL A 77 14.21 5.52 -3.61
C VAL A 77 14.79 6.84 -3.09
N GLU A 78 14.78 7.91 -3.89
CA GLU A 78 15.26 9.23 -3.47
C GLU A 78 14.41 9.83 -2.36
N VAL A 79 13.09 9.60 -2.40
CA VAL A 79 12.19 10.01 -1.32
C VAL A 79 12.38 9.11 -0.09
N LEU A 80 12.53 7.80 -0.30
CA LEU A 80 12.75 6.84 0.78
C LEU A 80 14.06 7.13 1.53
N ARG A 81 15.11 7.60 0.84
CA ARG A 81 16.38 8.03 1.46
C ARG A 81 16.19 9.22 2.42
N LYS A 82 15.22 10.09 2.16
CA LYS A 82 14.90 11.25 3.02
C LYS A 82 14.12 10.85 4.27
N PHE A 83 13.61 9.63 4.36
CA PHE A 83 12.89 9.16 5.53
C PHE A 83 13.84 8.92 6.70
N SER A 84 13.36 9.24 7.91
CA SER A 84 14.04 8.85 9.14
C SER A 84 14.18 7.31 9.20
N PRO A 85 15.20 6.78 9.90
CA PRO A 85 15.39 5.33 10.01
C PRO A 85 14.13 4.61 10.52
N ARG A 86 13.44 5.18 11.51
CA ARG A 86 12.17 4.64 12.02
C ARG A 86 11.09 4.58 10.94
N LEU A 87 10.94 5.62 10.13
CA LEU A 87 9.93 5.65 9.08
C LEU A 87 10.24 4.67 7.95
N ARG A 88 11.53 4.48 7.61
CA ARG A 88 11.97 3.41 6.69
C ARG A 88 11.62 2.02 7.22
N ALA A 89 11.85 1.77 8.51
CA ALA A 89 11.48 0.51 9.15
C ALA A 89 9.96 0.26 9.12
N ILE A 90 9.16 1.29 9.42
CA ILE A 90 7.68 1.21 9.34
C ILE A 90 7.26 0.89 7.90
N PHE A 91 7.81 1.62 6.92
CA PHE A 91 7.52 1.42 5.51
C PHE A 91 7.84 -0.02 5.07
N ALA A 92 9.05 -0.52 5.36
CA ALA A 92 9.43 -1.88 5.03
C ALA A 92 8.55 -2.93 5.73
N TYR A 93 8.13 -2.68 6.96
CA TYR A 93 7.27 -3.60 7.69
C TYR A 93 5.84 -3.65 7.15
N ILE A 94 5.27 -2.49 6.77
CA ILE A 94 3.95 -2.42 6.13
C ILE A 94 3.97 -3.13 4.78
N TYR A 95 4.98 -2.89 3.95
CA TYR A 95 5.11 -3.47 2.61
C TYR A 95 5.88 -4.80 2.59
N ARG A 96 6.00 -5.49 3.72
CA ARG A 96 6.81 -6.72 3.87
C ARG A 96 6.48 -7.83 2.87
N GLN A 97 5.23 -7.90 2.40
CA GLN A 97 4.78 -8.90 1.42
C GLN A 97 5.27 -8.58 -0.01
N GLU A 98 5.61 -7.32 -0.27
CA GLU A 98 6.07 -6.82 -1.57
C GLU A 98 7.62 -6.80 -1.65
N ILE A 99 8.29 -7.20 -0.56
CA ILE A 99 9.73 -7.29 -0.47
C ILE A 99 10.20 -8.63 -1.01
N THR A 100 11.13 -8.60 -1.96
CA THR A 100 11.82 -9.77 -2.51
C THR A 100 13.34 -9.61 -2.34
N TYR A 101 14.08 -10.72 -2.26
CA TYR A 101 15.53 -10.69 -2.00
C TYR A 101 16.36 -10.79 -3.27
#